data_AF-A0A256I7W1-F1
#
_entry.id   AF-A0A256I7W1-F1
#
_cell.length_a   1.000
_cell.length_b   1.000
_cell.length_c   1.000
_cell.angle_alpha   90.00
_cell.angle_beta   90.00
_cell.angle_gamma   90.00
#
_symmetry.space_group_name_H-M   'P 1'
#
loop_
_entity.id
_entity.type
_entity.pdbx_description
1 polymer ?
#
loop_
_entity_poly.entity_id
_entity_poly.type
_entity_poly.pdbx_seq_one_letter_code
_entity_poly.pdbx_strand_id
1 'polypeptide(L)'
;SRGLGRLDRKFGLAIDNLLSADVVTAEGDLVHASESENPDLFWGLRGGGGNFGVVTSFEFRLHEVGPDVLTGRVIHPVEAAPDVLRFYRDFMTDAPDAVQCYAAFTQVPPLPEFPEPLHGQTVLVLVPFYVGDIESGRAALQPLREVGDPIADTVQPQPYTVSQRSSDDIYQEGHRNYWKSHNLEGLSDEAIETMVEHATPIPSPFTTVFLE
;
A
#
# COMPACT_ATOMS: atom_id res chain seq x y z
N SER A 1 5.63 -13.04 8.72
CA SER A 1 5.85 -11.84 7.89
C SER A 1 5.49 -10.62 8.71
N ARG A 2 5.89 -9.40 8.30
CA ARG A 2 5.73 -8.18 9.11
C ARG A 2 4.36 -7.50 9.01
N GLY A 3 3.69 -7.61 7.85
CA GLY A 3 2.36 -7.04 7.60
C GLY A 3 2.41 -5.53 7.35
N LEU A 4 2.48 -5.15 6.07
CA LEU A 4 2.46 -3.77 5.57
C LEU A 4 1.03 -3.40 5.13
N GLY A 5 0.72 -2.11 5.08
CA GLY A 5 -0.57 -1.64 4.56
C GLY A 5 -0.86 -0.17 4.85
N ARG A 6 -2.04 0.31 4.47
CA ARG A 6 -2.39 1.75 4.46
C ARG A 6 -2.22 2.51 5.80
N LEU A 7 -2.12 1.79 6.91
CA LEU A 7 -2.02 2.32 8.26
C LEU A 7 -0.61 2.29 8.85
N ASP A 8 0.35 1.67 8.15
CA ASP A 8 1.69 1.40 8.70
C ASP A 8 2.48 2.66 9.03
N ARG A 9 2.40 3.71 8.19
CA ARG A 9 3.04 5.00 8.46
C ARG A 9 2.59 5.63 9.79
N LYS A 10 1.32 5.45 10.18
CA LYS A 10 0.76 6.04 11.40
C LYS A 10 0.86 5.16 12.62
N PHE A 11 0.67 3.85 12.45
CA PHE A 11 0.49 2.91 13.56
C PHE A 11 1.54 1.81 13.60
N GLY A 12 2.50 1.80 12.69
CA GLY A 12 3.49 0.74 12.55
C GLY A 12 2.95 -0.50 11.83
N LEU A 13 3.81 -1.47 11.64
CA LEU A 13 3.50 -2.74 10.99
C LEU A 13 2.49 -3.54 11.82
N ALA A 14 1.87 -4.56 11.23
CA ALA A 14 0.97 -5.44 11.98
C ALA A 14 1.68 -6.05 13.21
N ILE A 15 2.95 -6.43 13.06
CA ILE A 15 3.78 -6.96 14.16
C ILE A 15 4.10 -5.96 15.26
N ASP A 16 4.06 -4.65 14.99
CA ASP A 16 4.29 -3.61 15.99
C ASP A 16 3.07 -3.43 16.90
N ASN A 17 1.91 -3.92 16.45
CA ASN A 17 0.66 -3.91 17.19
C ASN A 17 0.29 -5.28 17.77
N LEU A 18 1.12 -6.31 17.54
CA LEU A 18 0.94 -7.62 18.15
C LEU A 18 1.27 -7.54 19.64
N LEU A 19 0.33 -7.95 20.49
CA LEU A 19 0.48 -7.98 21.95
C LEU A 19 0.89 -9.37 22.44
N SER A 20 0.28 -10.41 21.86
CA SER A 20 0.54 -11.80 22.24
C SER A 20 0.12 -12.77 21.12
N ALA A 21 0.58 -14.02 21.20
CA ALA A 21 0.17 -15.10 20.32
C ALA A 21 0.20 -16.45 21.04
N ASP A 22 -0.77 -17.32 20.77
CA ASP A 22 -0.71 -18.73 21.17
C ASP A 22 -0.14 -19.57 20.04
N VAL A 23 0.84 -20.41 20.36
CA VAL A 23 1.62 -21.18 19.37
C VAL A 23 1.67 -22.65 19.76
N VAL A 24 1.41 -23.52 18.79
CA VAL A 24 1.68 -24.95 18.90
C VAL A 24 3.09 -25.22 18.39
N THR A 25 3.99 -25.68 19.26
CA THR A 25 5.40 -25.96 18.92
C THR A 25 5.55 -27.26 18.14
N ALA A 26 6.78 -27.57 17.71
CA ALA A 26 7.10 -28.83 17.03
C ALA A 26 6.88 -30.07 17.92
N GLU A 27 7.01 -29.90 19.24
CA GLU A 27 6.77 -30.92 20.26
C GLU A 27 5.27 -31.17 20.50
N GLY A 28 4.39 -30.31 19.97
CA GLY A 28 2.94 -30.38 20.16
C GLY A 28 2.43 -29.63 21.39
N ASP A 29 3.28 -28.84 22.05
CA ASP A 29 2.91 -28.05 23.21
C ASP A 29 2.25 -26.73 22.79
N LEU A 30 1.18 -26.34 23.50
CA LEU A 30 0.57 -25.02 23.35
C LEU A 30 1.24 -24.04 24.32
N VAL A 31 1.95 -23.05 23.77
CA VAL A 31 2.65 -22.03 24.54
C VAL A 31 2.11 -20.64 24.23
N HIS A 32 2.17 -19.76 25.22
CA HIS A 32 1.79 -18.35 25.06
C HIS A 32 3.05 -17.49 24.90
N ALA A 33 3.09 -16.66 23.86
CA ALA A 33 4.22 -15.77 23.56
C ALA A 33 3.80 -14.30 23.67
N SER A 34 4.44 -13.55 24.56
CA SER A 34 4.25 -12.12 24.79
C SER A 34 5.57 -11.46 25.22
N GLU A 35 5.57 -10.15 25.52
CA GLU A 35 6.75 -9.49 26.09
C GLU A 35 7.14 -10.04 27.49
N SER A 36 6.20 -10.63 28.22
CA SER A 36 6.39 -11.13 29.58
C SER A 36 6.51 -12.66 29.67
N GLU A 37 6.17 -13.40 28.61
CA GLU A 37 6.17 -14.86 28.58
C GLU A 37 6.71 -15.36 27.24
N ASN A 38 7.72 -16.25 27.26
CA ASN A 38 8.44 -16.68 26.06
C ASN A 38 8.85 -15.50 25.13
N PRO A 39 9.57 -14.47 25.66
CA PRO A 39 9.83 -13.22 24.94
C PRO A 39 10.76 -13.39 23.73
N ASP A 40 11.60 -14.41 23.74
CA ASP A 40 12.45 -14.84 22.62
C ASP A 40 11.62 -15.41 21.47
N LEU A 41 10.66 -16.28 21.77
CA LEU A 41 9.67 -16.76 20.81
C LEU A 41 8.84 -15.60 20.27
N PHE A 42 8.34 -14.73 21.15
CA PHE A 42 7.56 -13.55 20.75
C PHE A 42 8.34 -12.61 19.82
N TRP A 43 9.62 -12.38 20.10
CA TRP A 43 10.51 -11.67 19.18
C TRP A 43 10.63 -12.39 17.82
N GLY A 44 10.80 -13.72 17.83
CA GLY A 44 10.91 -14.52 16.61
C GLY A 44 9.64 -14.49 15.74
N LEU A 45 8.46 -14.48 16.35
CA LEU A 45 7.18 -14.41 15.64
C LEU A 45 6.98 -13.06 14.91
N ARG A 46 7.56 -11.97 15.41
CA ARG A 46 7.47 -10.62 14.83
C ARG A 46 8.41 -10.41 13.64
N GLY A 47 8.34 -11.32 12.67
CA GLY A 47 9.05 -11.20 11.39
C GLY A 47 9.69 -12.49 10.89
N GLY A 48 9.92 -13.47 11.77
CA GLY A 48 10.59 -14.73 11.42
C GLY A 48 9.73 -15.76 10.69
N GLY A 49 8.45 -15.45 10.40
CA GLY A 49 7.57 -16.33 9.65
C GLY A 49 7.13 -17.57 10.44
N GLY A 50 6.83 -18.66 9.74
CA GLY A 50 6.32 -19.91 10.33
C GLY A 50 7.38 -20.87 10.88
N ASN A 51 8.58 -20.38 11.20
CA ASN A 51 9.70 -21.24 11.62
C ASN A 51 9.57 -21.81 13.05
N PHE A 52 8.69 -21.23 13.87
CA PHE A 52 8.66 -21.49 15.32
C PHE A 52 7.43 -22.28 15.79
N GLY A 53 6.57 -22.70 14.87
CA GLY A 53 5.34 -23.42 15.19
C GLY A 53 4.13 -22.89 14.43
N VAL A 54 2.96 -23.41 14.78
CA VAL A 54 1.67 -22.98 14.22
C VAL A 54 1.03 -22.00 15.19
N VAL A 55 0.91 -20.74 14.78
CA VAL A 55 0.18 -19.75 15.56
C VAL A 55 -1.32 -20.00 15.41
N THR A 56 -2.02 -20.21 16.52
CA THR A 56 -3.46 -20.49 16.55
C THR A 56 -4.29 -19.26 16.93
N SER A 57 -3.69 -18.27 17.58
CA SER A 57 -4.34 -17.02 17.95
C SER A 57 -3.34 -15.85 17.89
N PHE A 58 -3.84 -14.67 17.59
CA PHE A 58 -3.09 -13.42 17.66
C PHE A 58 -3.92 -12.40 18.43
N GLU A 59 -3.31 -11.68 19.35
CA GLU A 59 -3.93 -10.55 20.05
C GLU A 59 -3.30 -9.24 19.55
N PHE A 60 -4.12 -8.33 19.04
CA PHE A 60 -3.65 -7.06 18.49
C PHE A 60 -4.18 -5.87 19.28
N ARG A 61 -3.33 -4.85 19.46
CA ARG A 61 -3.76 -3.51 19.82
C ARG A 61 -4.53 -2.89 18.66
N LEU A 62 -5.70 -2.36 18.94
CA LEU A 62 -6.54 -1.67 17.96
C LEU A 62 -6.38 -0.15 18.08
N HIS A 63 -6.58 0.53 16.95
CA HIS A 63 -6.60 1.99 16.85
C HIS A 63 -7.95 2.45 16.29
N GLU A 64 -8.40 3.62 16.73
CA GLU A 64 -9.61 4.22 16.18
C GLU A 64 -9.35 4.73 14.77
N VAL A 65 -10.06 4.16 13.79
CA VAL A 65 -9.99 4.52 12.37
C VAL A 65 -11.40 4.56 11.80
N GLY A 66 -11.78 5.71 11.25
CA GLY A 66 -13.03 5.87 10.52
C GLY A 66 -14.17 6.52 11.32
N PRO A 67 -15.44 6.29 10.91
CA PRO A 67 -15.87 5.28 9.94
C PRO A 67 -15.30 5.53 8.54
N ASP A 68 -15.14 6.79 8.15
CA ASP A 68 -14.61 7.19 6.86
C ASP A 68 -13.14 7.58 6.91
N VAL A 69 -12.44 7.31 5.80
CA VAL A 69 -11.08 7.74 5.50
C VAL A 69 -11.10 8.47 4.16
N LEU A 70 -10.15 9.38 3.94
CA LEU A 70 -10.05 10.10 2.67
C LEU A 70 -9.05 9.37 1.77
N THR A 71 -9.52 8.78 0.67
CA THR A 71 -8.67 8.03 -0.26
C THR A 71 -9.33 7.88 -1.62
N GLY A 72 -8.53 7.57 -2.64
CA GLY A 72 -8.97 7.34 -4.01
C GLY A 72 -7.78 7.15 -4.92
N ARG A 73 -7.96 7.43 -6.19
CA ARG A 73 -6.92 7.37 -7.23
C ARG A 73 -6.79 8.71 -7.91
N VAL A 74 -5.56 9.17 -8.09
CA VAL A 74 -5.20 10.29 -8.96
C VAL A 74 -4.43 9.70 -10.14
N ILE A 75 -4.96 9.89 -11.35
CA ILE A 75 -4.49 9.19 -12.55
C ILE A 75 -3.82 10.19 -13.46
N HIS A 76 -2.58 9.93 -13.84
CA HIS A 76 -1.75 10.80 -14.67
C HIS A 76 -1.44 10.14 -16.02
N PRO A 77 -1.25 10.95 -17.08
CA PRO A 77 -0.65 10.45 -18.31
C PRO A 77 0.76 9.93 -18.00
N VAL A 78 1.19 8.86 -18.68
CA VAL A 78 2.50 8.25 -18.41
C VAL A 78 3.66 9.20 -18.71
N GLU A 79 3.45 10.16 -19.61
CA GLU A 79 4.41 11.21 -19.98
C GLU A 79 4.73 12.13 -18.80
N ALA A 80 3.80 12.30 -17.84
CA ALA A 80 4.02 13.10 -16.64
C ALA A 80 4.72 12.30 -15.53
N ALA A 81 4.91 10.98 -15.69
CA ALA A 81 5.39 10.11 -14.64
C ALA A 81 6.75 10.52 -14.04
N PRO A 82 7.77 10.95 -14.80
CA PRO A 82 9.04 11.38 -14.20
C PRO A 82 8.86 12.53 -13.21
N ASP A 83 8.09 13.56 -13.58
CA ASP A 83 7.91 14.75 -12.73
C ASP A 83 6.99 14.48 -11.55
N VAL A 84 5.92 13.70 -11.77
CA VAL A 84 5.02 13.27 -10.69
C VAL A 84 5.75 12.38 -9.69
N LEU A 85 6.63 11.47 -10.12
CA LEU A 85 7.38 10.59 -9.21
C LEU A 85 8.46 11.34 -8.42
N ARG A 86 9.11 12.35 -9.02
CA ARG A 86 10.03 13.26 -8.30
C ARG A 86 9.27 14.03 -7.22
N PHE A 87 8.12 14.60 -7.57
CA PHE A 87 7.25 15.28 -6.61
C PHE A 87 6.77 14.32 -5.51
N TYR A 88 6.29 13.12 -5.87
CA TYR A 88 5.82 12.09 -4.95
C TYR A 88 6.90 11.74 -3.92
N ARG A 89 8.14 11.49 -4.36
CA ARG A 89 9.28 11.22 -3.47
C ARG A 89 9.49 12.35 -2.47
N ASP A 90 9.60 13.57 -2.97
CA ASP A 90 9.93 14.74 -2.15
C ASP A 90 8.79 15.02 -1.17
N PHE A 91 7.54 14.94 -1.63
CA PHE A 91 6.35 15.09 -0.80
C PHE A 91 6.27 14.02 0.31
N MET A 92 6.47 12.74 -0.02
CA MET A 92 6.35 11.64 0.95
C MET A 92 7.47 11.63 2.01
N THR A 93 8.59 12.29 1.72
CA THR A 93 9.68 12.49 2.69
C THR A 93 9.24 13.38 3.86
N ASP A 94 8.47 14.43 3.57
CA ASP A 94 8.00 15.41 4.57
C ASP A 94 6.53 15.21 4.99
N ALA A 95 5.82 14.27 4.35
CA ALA A 95 4.40 14.04 4.58
C ALA A 95 4.13 13.60 6.04
N PRO A 96 3.07 14.13 6.68
CA PRO A 96 2.66 13.67 8.01
C PRO A 96 2.42 12.17 8.05
N ASP A 97 2.65 11.52 9.19
CA ASP A 97 2.41 10.07 9.38
C ASP A 97 0.98 9.62 9.04
N ALA A 98 0.01 10.55 9.11
CA ALA A 98 -1.38 10.30 8.74
C ALA A 98 -1.62 10.18 7.22
N VAL A 99 -0.64 10.57 6.39
CA VAL A 99 -0.66 10.44 4.93
C VAL A 99 0.13 9.20 4.52
N GLN A 100 -0.50 8.37 3.71
CA GLN A 100 0.14 7.29 2.95
C GLN A 100 -0.18 7.50 1.46
N CYS A 101 0.71 7.13 0.56
CA CYS A 101 0.45 7.22 -0.87
C CYS A 101 1.26 6.17 -1.63
N TYR A 102 0.58 5.40 -2.46
CA TYR A 102 1.22 4.41 -3.31
C TYR A 102 1.34 4.89 -4.77
N ALA A 103 2.51 4.66 -5.34
CA ALA A 103 2.89 4.69 -6.75
C ALA A 103 2.41 3.47 -7.56
N ALA A 104 1.76 3.59 -8.70
CA ALA A 104 1.57 2.44 -9.59
C ALA A 104 1.57 2.77 -11.09
N PHE A 105 2.38 2.07 -11.88
CA PHE A 105 2.15 1.98 -13.33
C PHE A 105 1.18 0.84 -13.61
N THR A 106 0.10 1.15 -14.33
CA THR A 106 -0.92 0.18 -14.72
C THR A 106 -1.53 0.55 -16.07
N GLN A 107 -2.37 -0.31 -16.63
CA GLN A 107 -3.17 -0.01 -17.81
C GLN A 107 -4.56 0.44 -17.39
N VAL A 108 -5.11 1.44 -18.10
CA VAL A 108 -6.50 1.85 -17.93
C VAL A 108 -7.39 0.69 -18.37
N PRO A 109 -8.24 0.15 -17.48
CA PRO A 109 -9.12 -0.94 -17.86
C PRO A 109 -10.23 -0.44 -18.80
N PRO A 110 -10.76 -1.30 -19.67
CA PRO A 110 -11.82 -0.94 -20.61
C PRO A 110 -13.19 -0.87 -19.91
N LEU A 111 -13.31 0.02 -18.93
CA LEU A 111 -14.52 0.20 -18.12
C LEU A 111 -15.22 1.53 -18.45
N PRO A 112 -16.56 1.62 -18.33
CA PRO A 112 -17.34 2.80 -18.72
C PRO A 112 -16.97 4.10 -18.00
N GLU A 113 -16.40 4.01 -16.79
CA GLU A 113 -15.94 5.17 -16.02
C GLU A 113 -14.69 5.85 -16.61
N PHE A 114 -13.97 5.17 -17.51
CA PHE A 114 -12.81 5.73 -18.21
C PHE A 114 -13.15 6.10 -19.65
N PRO A 115 -12.68 7.25 -20.16
CA PRO A 115 -12.81 7.59 -21.57
C PRO A 115 -12.24 6.50 -22.48
N GLU A 116 -13.01 6.05 -23.48
CA GLU A 116 -12.60 5.01 -24.43
C GLU A 116 -11.19 5.21 -25.04
N PRO A 117 -10.76 6.44 -25.41
CA PRO A 117 -9.43 6.65 -25.95
C PRO A 117 -8.30 6.24 -25.01
N LEU A 118 -8.54 6.23 -23.70
CA LEU A 118 -7.53 5.89 -22.69
C LEU A 118 -7.44 4.39 -22.42
N HIS A 119 -8.43 3.60 -22.81
CA HIS A 119 -8.47 2.16 -22.53
C HIS A 119 -7.20 1.46 -23.08
N GLY A 120 -6.55 0.67 -22.23
CA GLY A 120 -5.31 -0.05 -22.56
C GLY A 120 -4.06 0.82 -22.61
N GLN A 121 -4.15 2.14 -22.40
CA GLN A 121 -2.96 2.99 -22.26
C GLN A 121 -2.32 2.76 -20.90
N THR A 122 -0.98 2.82 -20.87
CA THR A 122 -0.22 2.83 -19.62
C THR A 122 -0.42 4.19 -18.95
N VAL A 123 -0.68 4.20 -17.65
CA VAL A 123 -0.84 5.40 -16.82
C VAL A 123 -0.05 5.26 -15.54
N LEU A 124 0.29 6.39 -14.93
CA LEU A 124 0.74 6.45 -13.55
C LEU A 124 -0.45 6.75 -12.65
N VAL A 125 -0.63 5.99 -11.58
CA VAL A 125 -1.70 6.17 -10.59
C VAL A 125 -1.07 6.42 -9.23
N LEU A 126 -1.40 7.55 -8.62
CA LEU A 126 -1.19 7.78 -7.19
C LEU A 126 -2.42 7.29 -6.43
N VAL A 127 -2.21 6.55 -5.34
CA VAL A 127 -3.28 6.08 -4.45
C VAL A 127 -3.08 6.71 -3.07
N PRO A 128 -3.44 8.00 -2.91
CA PRO A 128 -3.32 8.67 -1.63
C PRO A 128 -4.34 8.14 -0.62
N PHE A 129 -3.95 8.13 0.65
CA PHE A 129 -4.74 7.69 1.78
C PHE A 129 -4.45 8.59 2.97
N TYR A 130 -5.50 9.07 3.63
CA TYR A 130 -5.39 9.86 4.85
C TYR A 130 -6.29 9.30 5.94
N VAL A 131 -5.70 9.08 7.12
CA VAL A 131 -6.38 8.61 8.33
C VAL A 131 -6.47 9.71 9.38
N GLY A 132 -7.67 10.27 9.54
CA GLY A 132 -7.99 11.31 10.51
C GLY A 132 -9.19 12.15 10.07
N ASP A 133 -9.26 13.39 10.54
CA ASP A 133 -10.26 14.37 10.13
C ASP A 133 -10.26 14.61 8.61
N ILE A 134 -11.43 14.55 7.98
CA ILE A 134 -11.57 14.62 6.52
C ILE A 134 -11.10 15.96 5.95
N GLU A 135 -11.41 17.08 6.59
CA GLU A 135 -11.05 18.40 6.07
C GLU A 135 -9.54 18.65 6.17
N SER A 136 -8.92 18.18 7.27
CA SER A 136 -7.47 18.14 7.41
C SER A 136 -6.84 17.26 6.32
N GLY A 137 -7.46 16.11 6.02
CA GLY A 137 -7.06 15.23 4.93
C GLY A 137 -7.16 15.88 3.55
N ARG A 138 -8.20 16.69 3.30
CA ARG A 138 -8.36 17.39 2.01
C ARG A 138 -7.18 18.33 1.76
N ALA A 139 -6.79 19.11 2.77
CA ALA A 139 -5.64 19.99 2.69
C ALA A 139 -4.33 19.20 2.55
N ALA A 140 -4.16 18.12 3.33
CA ALA A 140 -2.95 17.31 3.31
C ALA A 140 -2.74 16.58 1.98
N LEU A 141 -3.81 16.09 1.34
CA LEU A 141 -3.75 15.35 0.08
C LEU A 141 -3.82 16.26 -1.16
N GLN A 142 -4.16 17.55 -1.02
CA GLN A 142 -4.30 18.47 -2.14
C GLN A 142 -3.07 18.51 -3.06
N PRO A 143 -1.82 18.57 -2.55
CA PRO A 143 -0.65 18.61 -3.43
C PRO A 143 -0.50 17.37 -4.32
N LEU A 144 -0.83 16.18 -3.80
CA LEU A 144 -0.85 14.92 -4.57
C LEU A 144 -1.98 14.87 -5.61
N ARG A 145 -3.06 15.64 -5.41
CA ARG A 145 -4.22 15.69 -6.31
C ARG A 145 -4.07 16.70 -7.44
N GLU A 146 -3.16 17.67 -7.31
CA GLU A 146 -2.97 18.75 -8.28
C GLU A 146 -1.68 18.62 -9.12
N VAL A 147 -0.73 17.79 -8.67
CA VAL A 147 0.55 17.59 -9.37
C VAL A 147 0.33 17.06 -10.79
N GLY A 148 1.06 17.58 -11.78
CA GLY A 148 1.20 16.94 -13.09
C GLY A 148 -0.10 16.79 -13.91
N ASP A 149 -1.08 17.68 -13.72
CA ASP A 149 -2.32 17.77 -14.52
C ASP A 149 -3.03 16.41 -14.72
N PRO A 150 -3.64 15.85 -13.66
CA PRO A 150 -4.20 14.51 -13.70
C PRO A 150 -5.39 14.39 -14.66
N ILE A 151 -5.48 13.24 -15.31
CA ILE A 151 -6.62 12.80 -16.13
C ILE A 151 -7.88 12.69 -15.27
N ALA A 152 -7.75 12.14 -14.06
CA ALA A 152 -8.86 11.90 -13.16
C ALA A 152 -8.41 11.92 -11.70
N ASP A 153 -9.31 12.40 -10.84
CA ASP A 153 -9.18 12.38 -9.38
C ASP A 153 -10.47 11.80 -8.78
N THR A 154 -10.33 10.71 -8.05
CA THR A 154 -11.44 10.00 -7.39
C THR A 154 -11.34 10.05 -5.86
N VAL A 155 -10.46 10.89 -5.30
CA VAL A 155 -10.26 11.01 -3.86
C VAL A 155 -11.51 11.57 -3.18
N GLN A 156 -12.10 10.74 -2.32
CA GLN A 156 -13.31 11.08 -1.57
C GLN A 156 -13.37 10.34 -0.23
N PRO A 157 -14.14 10.84 0.75
CA PRO A 157 -14.42 10.10 1.97
C PRO A 157 -15.11 8.78 1.63
N GLN A 158 -14.65 7.68 2.22
CA GLN A 158 -15.29 6.38 2.10
C GLN A 158 -15.01 5.52 3.34
N PRO A 159 -15.87 4.54 3.65
CA PRO A 159 -15.65 3.69 4.81
C PRO A 159 -14.30 2.97 4.73
N TYR A 160 -13.56 2.91 5.84
CA TYR A 160 -12.25 2.24 5.89
C TYR A 160 -12.31 0.79 5.39
N THR A 161 -13.38 0.06 5.73
CA THR A 161 -13.60 -1.33 5.30
C THR A 161 -13.90 -1.47 3.80
N VAL A 162 -14.40 -0.42 3.15
CA VAL A 162 -14.56 -0.37 1.69
C VAL A 162 -13.20 -0.12 1.04
N SER A 163 -12.44 0.86 1.54
CA SER A 163 -11.07 1.14 1.08
C SER A 163 -10.16 -0.09 1.15
N GLN A 164 -10.24 -0.86 2.25
CA GLN A 164 -9.44 -2.08 2.42
C GLN A 164 -9.71 -3.17 1.38
N ARG A 165 -10.91 -3.19 0.78
CA ARG A 165 -11.31 -4.17 -0.25
C ARG A 165 -11.11 -3.67 -1.69
N SER A 166 -10.62 -2.44 -1.86
CA SER A 166 -10.52 -1.79 -3.17
C SER A 166 -9.58 -2.48 -4.18
N SER A 167 -8.78 -3.45 -3.71
CA SER A 167 -7.84 -4.22 -4.53
C SER A 167 -8.26 -5.68 -4.72
N ASP A 168 -9.35 -6.15 -4.09
CA ASP A 168 -9.75 -7.57 -4.11
C ASP A 168 -10.01 -8.07 -5.54
N ASP A 169 -10.67 -7.23 -6.36
CA ASP A 169 -11.00 -7.56 -7.75
C ASP A 169 -9.77 -7.60 -8.68
N ILE A 170 -8.62 -7.08 -8.25
CA ILE A 170 -7.37 -7.13 -9.04
C ILE A 170 -6.75 -8.53 -8.99
N TYR A 171 -6.93 -9.26 -7.87
CA TYR A 171 -6.23 -10.52 -7.59
C TYR A 171 -7.21 -11.69 -7.43
N GLN A 172 -8.02 -11.89 -8.45
CA GLN A 172 -9.04 -12.95 -8.45
C GLN A 172 -8.43 -14.36 -8.47
N GLU A 173 -9.23 -15.31 -7.98
CA GLU A 173 -8.90 -16.73 -8.02
C GLU A 173 -8.62 -17.20 -9.46
N GLY A 174 -7.59 -18.03 -9.62
CA GLY A 174 -7.21 -18.60 -10.92
C GLY A 174 -6.16 -17.79 -11.68
N HIS A 175 -5.83 -16.57 -11.25
CA HIS A 175 -4.71 -15.81 -11.82
C HIS A 175 -3.35 -16.48 -11.52
N ARG A 176 -2.47 -16.49 -12.52
CA ARG A 176 -1.07 -16.95 -12.35
C ARG A 176 -0.18 -15.76 -12.12
N ASN A 177 0.27 -15.59 -10.88
CA ASN A 177 1.00 -14.40 -10.47
C ASN A 177 2.52 -14.65 -10.42
N TYR A 178 3.29 -13.64 -10.80
CA TYR A 178 4.74 -13.58 -10.64
C TYR A 178 5.12 -12.24 -10.04
N TRP A 179 5.93 -12.25 -8.99
CA TRP A 179 6.26 -11.06 -8.22
C TRP A 179 7.78 -10.93 -8.05
N LYS A 180 8.26 -9.70 -8.20
CA LYS A 180 9.59 -9.28 -7.71
C LYS A 180 9.38 -8.03 -6.88
N SER A 181 10.02 -7.98 -5.72
CA SER A 181 10.03 -6.80 -4.86
C SER A 181 11.45 -6.51 -4.39
N HIS A 182 11.72 -5.23 -4.15
CA HIS A 182 12.98 -4.76 -3.60
C HIS A 182 12.75 -3.51 -2.77
N ASN A 183 13.51 -3.35 -1.70
CA ASN A 183 13.54 -2.10 -0.95
C ASN A 183 14.63 -1.20 -1.54
N LEU A 184 14.34 0.10 -1.64
CA LEU A 184 15.31 1.11 -2.03
C LEU A 184 15.59 1.99 -0.81
N GLU A 185 16.85 2.39 -0.62
CA GLU A 185 17.20 3.39 0.41
C GLU A 185 16.61 4.77 0.09
N GLY A 186 16.37 5.04 -1.20
CA GLY A 186 15.71 6.22 -1.70
C GLY A 186 15.38 6.08 -3.19
N LEU A 187 14.50 6.96 -3.67
CA LEU A 187 14.03 6.97 -5.06
C LEU A 187 14.84 7.98 -5.89
N SER A 188 16.05 7.63 -6.32
CA SER A 188 16.90 8.54 -7.12
C SER A 188 16.26 8.89 -8.47
N ASP A 189 16.69 9.99 -9.09
CA ASP A 189 16.22 10.36 -10.43
C ASP A 189 16.51 9.27 -11.46
N GLU A 190 17.68 8.62 -11.38
CA GLU A 190 18.05 7.49 -12.23
C GLU A 190 17.12 6.28 -12.02
N ALA A 191 16.71 6.00 -10.77
CA ALA A 191 15.76 4.93 -10.49
C ALA A 191 14.37 5.25 -11.06
N ILE A 192 13.92 6.51 -10.95
CA ILE A 192 12.66 6.98 -11.56
C ILE A 192 12.71 6.81 -13.07
N GLU A 193 13.77 7.28 -13.72
CA GLU A 193 13.95 7.18 -15.17
C GLU A 193 13.95 5.72 -15.63
N THR A 194 14.69 4.85 -14.94
CA THR A 194 14.74 3.41 -15.20
C THR A 194 13.36 2.75 -15.04
N MET A 195 12.61 3.13 -14.01
CA MET A 195 11.25 2.62 -13.79
C MET A 195 10.30 3.05 -14.88
N VAL A 196 10.32 4.33 -15.27
CA VAL A 196 9.48 4.86 -16.35
C VAL A 196 9.81 4.17 -17.68
N GLU A 197 11.09 4.00 -18.00
CA GLU A 197 11.54 3.30 -19.21
C GLU A 197 11.02 1.85 -19.24
N HIS A 198 11.15 1.10 -18.14
CA HIS A 198 10.76 -0.31 -18.11
C HIS A 198 9.27 -0.54 -17.85
N ALA A 199 8.55 0.45 -17.35
CA ALA A 199 7.11 0.40 -17.16
C ALA A 199 6.34 0.92 -18.38
N THR A 200 6.99 1.43 -19.43
CA THR A 200 6.32 2.06 -20.58
C THR A 200 6.73 1.46 -21.93
N PRO A 201 5.85 0.72 -22.61
CA PRO A 201 4.54 0.25 -22.15
C PRO A 201 4.68 -0.95 -21.21
N ILE A 202 3.76 -1.10 -20.25
CA ILE A 202 3.68 -2.35 -19.50
C ILE A 202 3.30 -3.50 -20.46
N PRO A 203 3.86 -4.71 -20.28
CA PRO A 203 3.74 -5.80 -21.25
C PRO A 203 2.36 -6.47 -21.28
N SER A 204 1.49 -6.23 -20.30
CA SER A 204 0.19 -6.87 -20.16
C SER A 204 -0.75 -6.02 -19.28
N PRO A 205 -2.08 -6.07 -19.50
CA PRO A 205 -3.07 -5.39 -18.65
C PRO A 205 -3.10 -5.90 -17.21
N PHE A 206 -2.47 -7.05 -16.93
CA PHE A 206 -2.34 -7.60 -15.59
C PHE A 206 -1.00 -7.28 -14.94
N THR A 207 -0.12 -6.53 -15.61
CA THR A 207 1.15 -6.10 -15.04
C THR A 207 0.95 -4.82 -14.24
N THR A 208 1.58 -4.74 -13.08
CA THR A 208 1.64 -3.50 -12.30
C THR A 208 3.07 -3.35 -11.77
N VAL A 209 3.62 -2.14 -11.90
CA VAL A 209 4.85 -1.76 -11.21
C VAL A 209 4.44 -0.86 -10.06
N PHE A 210 4.67 -1.30 -8.82
CA PHE A 210 4.16 -0.67 -7.61
C PHE A 210 5.29 -0.06 -6.79
N LEU A 211 5.05 1.12 -6.24
CA LEU A 211 5.92 1.79 -5.27
C LEU A 211 5.09 2.06 -4.02
N GLU A 212 5.61 1.65 -2.86
CA GLU A 212 4.97 1.77 -1.55
C GLU A 212 5.81 2.54 -0.55
#